data_AF-A0A6P6URE2-F1
#
_entry.id   AF-A0A6P6URE2-F1
#
_cell.length_a   1.000
_cell.length_b   1.000
_cell.length_c   1.000
_cell.angle_alpha   90.00
_cell.angle_beta   90.00
_cell.angle_gamma   90.00
#
_symmetry.space_group_name_H-M   'P 1'
#
loop_
_entity.id
_entity.type
_entity.pdbx_description
1 polymer ?
#
loop_
_entity_poly.entity_id
_entity_poly.type
_entity_poly.pdbx_seq_one_letter_code
_entity_poly.pdbx_strand_id
1 'polypeptide(L)'
;MAAVVANPHINISEITANMKAEGVQSPEIEAIVKALSDDTIWNTIEGFKGKDMSTQEKMINNMVAGGHLPQVGVPLPTPVNPTDPHVISVAKFAVAKYNDKHGTKLVFNRVNGGLQWKIVIGTLYILVLATQDSKGTYTDYAVVFETFLGQKYLFWYKH
;
A
#
# COMPACT_ATOMS: atom_id res chain seq x y z
N MET A 1 -20.14 12.48 -12.09
CA MET A 1 -18.87 12.14 -12.75
C MET A 1 -17.92 11.64 -11.66
N ALA A 2 -17.70 10.32 -11.57
CA ALA A 2 -16.68 9.80 -10.67
C ALA A 2 -15.33 10.12 -11.32
N ALA A 3 -14.49 10.89 -10.61
CA ALA A 3 -13.12 11.10 -11.06
C ALA A 3 -12.44 9.73 -11.08
N VAL A 4 -12.09 9.26 -12.28
CA VAL A 4 -11.14 8.18 -12.47
C VAL A 4 -9.83 8.71 -11.91
N VAL A 5 -9.49 8.32 -10.68
CA VAL A 5 -8.19 8.64 -10.12
C VAL A 5 -7.24 7.64 -10.76
N ALA A 6 -6.50 8.13 -11.75
CA ALA A 6 -5.40 7.40 -12.36
C ALA A 6 -4.51 6.83 -11.26
N ASN A 7 -4.06 5.59 -11.45
CA ASN A 7 -2.96 4.99 -10.73
C ASN A 7 -1.93 6.07 -10.37
N PRO A 8 -1.42 6.12 -9.13
CA PRO A 8 -0.57 7.20 -8.63
C PRO A 8 0.79 7.30 -9.36
N HIS A 9 0.91 6.82 -10.60
CA HIS A 9 2.14 6.65 -11.36
C HIS A 9 3.11 5.82 -10.54
N ILE A 10 2.63 4.69 -10.02
CA ILE A 10 3.46 3.78 -9.26
C ILE A 10 4.69 3.40 -10.08
N ASN A 11 5.87 3.55 -9.48
CA ASN A 11 7.11 3.21 -10.15
C ASN A 11 7.52 1.78 -9.76
N ILE A 12 7.03 0.80 -10.52
CA ILE A 12 7.33 -0.62 -10.30
C ILE A 12 8.84 -0.90 -10.33
N SER A 13 9.56 -0.22 -11.23
CA SER A 13 11.02 -0.36 -11.34
C SER A 13 11.72 0.13 -10.08
N GLU A 14 11.27 1.25 -9.49
CA GLU A 14 11.80 1.77 -8.22
C GLU A 14 11.49 0.82 -7.06
N ILE A 15 10.26 0.32 -6.95
CA ILE A 15 9.88 -0.67 -5.94
C ILE A 15 10.77 -1.89 -6.03
N THR A 16 10.96 -2.42 -7.24
CA THR A 16 11.77 -3.62 -7.49
C THR A 16 13.24 -3.38 -7.16
N ALA A 17 13.78 -2.19 -7.50
CA ALA A 17 15.14 -1.82 -7.16
C ALA A 17 15.34 -1.69 -5.64
N ASN A 18 14.40 -1.07 -4.93
CA ASN A 18 14.46 -0.90 -3.48
C ASN A 18 14.32 -2.25 -2.76
N MET A 19 13.39 -3.11 -3.19
CA MET A 19 13.30 -4.50 -2.73
C MET A 19 14.63 -5.24 -2.84
N LYS A 20 15.28 -5.15 -4.02
CA LYS A 20 16.58 -5.77 -4.27
C LYS A 20 17.68 -5.22 -3.37
N ALA A 21 17.69 -3.89 -3.16
CA ALA A 21 18.67 -3.23 -2.30
C ALA A 21 18.54 -3.64 -0.82
N GLU A 22 17.31 -3.83 -0.36
CA GLU A 22 17.01 -4.27 1.01
C GLU A 22 17.14 -5.80 1.20
N GLY A 23 17.50 -6.55 0.15
CA GLY A 23 17.63 -8.01 0.19
C GLY A 23 16.29 -8.76 0.29
N VAL A 24 15.17 -8.07 0.02
CA VAL A 24 13.82 -8.64 0.07
C VAL A 24 13.40 -9.05 -1.34
N GLN A 25 13.64 -10.32 -1.70
CA GLN A 25 13.25 -10.88 -3.00
C GLN A 25 12.50 -12.20 -2.80
N SER A 26 11.26 -12.24 -3.27
CA SER A 26 10.52 -13.50 -3.42
C SER A 26 9.60 -13.45 -4.64
N PRO A 27 9.33 -14.60 -5.28
CA PRO A 27 8.37 -14.65 -6.38
C PRO A 27 6.98 -14.15 -6.01
N GLU A 28 6.57 -14.33 -4.75
CA GLU A 28 5.28 -13.84 -4.24
C GLU A 28 5.24 -12.30 -4.22
N ILE A 29 6.28 -11.62 -3.71
CA ILE A 29 6.32 -10.16 -3.69
C ILE A 29 6.39 -9.62 -5.11
N GLU A 30 7.21 -10.20 -5.98
CA GLU A 30 7.33 -9.77 -7.37
C GLU A 30 5.99 -9.86 -8.12
N ALA A 31 5.23 -10.93 -7.91
CA ALA A 31 3.90 -11.09 -8.49
C ALA A 31 2.91 -10.05 -7.97
N ILE A 32 2.93 -9.76 -6.66
CA ILE A 32 2.07 -8.71 -6.07
C ILE A 32 2.46 -7.35 -6.61
N VAL A 33 3.75 -7.00 -6.60
CA VAL A 33 4.27 -5.72 -7.08
C VAL A 33 3.94 -5.52 -8.56
N LYS A 34 4.05 -6.55 -9.38
CA LYS A 34 3.60 -6.51 -10.78
C LYS A 34 2.10 -6.24 -10.89
N ALA A 35 1.27 -6.82 -10.03
CA ALA A 35 -0.18 -6.54 -10.04
C ALA A 35 -0.49 -5.07 -9.72
N LEU A 36 0.37 -4.37 -8.98
CA LEU A 36 0.16 -2.96 -8.63
C LEU A 36 0.21 -2.00 -9.82
N SER A 37 0.70 -2.45 -10.98
CA SER A 37 0.58 -1.69 -12.22
C SER A 37 -0.86 -1.63 -12.76
N ASP A 38 -1.75 -2.51 -12.29
CA ASP A 38 -3.16 -2.52 -12.67
C ASP A 38 -3.93 -1.43 -11.91
N ASP A 39 -4.50 -0.48 -12.65
CA ASP A 39 -5.31 0.61 -12.11
C ASP A 39 -6.53 0.11 -11.32
N THR A 40 -7.02 -1.10 -11.59
CA THR A 40 -8.14 -1.72 -10.88
C THR A 40 -7.86 -1.88 -9.39
N ILE A 41 -6.61 -2.16 -9.01
CA ILE A 41 -6.22 -2.27 -7.58
C ILE A 41 -6.38 -0.91 -6.89
N TRP A 42 -5.86 0.15 -7.49
CA TRP A 42 -5.93 1.51 -6.95
C TRP A 42 -7.36 2.05 -6.93
N ASN A 43 -8.13 1.81 -8.00
CA ASN A 43 -9.55 2.15 -8.06
C ASN A 43 -10.36 1.44 -6.98
N THR A 44 -10.02 0.17 -6.68
CA THR A 44 -10.66 -0.59 -5.60
C THR A 44 -10.35 0.02 -4.23
N ILE A 45 -9.08 0.37 -3.97
CA ILE A 45 -8.64 1.01 -2.73
C ILE A 45 -9.35 2.36 -2.51
N GLU A 46 -9.43 3.20 -3.54
CA GLU A 46 -10.17 4.48 -3.46
C GLU A 46 -11.65 4.26 -3.18
N GLY A 47 -12.23 3.19 -3.75
CA GLY A 47 -13.59 2.75 -3.50
C GLY A 47 -13.89 2.38 -2.04
N PHE A 48 -12.87 2.16 -1.21
CA PHE A 48 -13.03 1.86 0.22
C PHE A 48 -13.47 3.06 1.05
N LYS A 49 -13.35 4.28 0.52
CA LYS A 49 -13.65 5.50 1.26
C LYS A 49 -15.10 5.51 1.78
N GLY A 50 -15.23 5.57 3.11
CA GLY A 50 -16.52 5.57 3.79
C GLY A 50 -17.26 4.23 3.74
N LYS A 51 -16.59 3.14 3.37
CA LYS A 51 -17.14 1.77 3.38
C LYS A 51 -16.65 0.99 4.60
N ASP A 52 -17.52 0.14 5.13
CA ASP A 52 -17.17 -0.83 6.17
C ASP A 52 -16.33 -1.99 5.60
N MET A 53 -15.68 -2.73 6.48
CA MET A 53 -14.77 -3.82 6.11
C MET A 53 -15.44 -4.91 5.26
N SER A 54 -16.68 -5.29 5.57
CA SER A 54 -17.40 -6.32 4.82
C SER A 54 -17.68 -5.86 3.38
N THR A 55 -18.01 -4.59 3.20
CA THR A 55 -18.16 -4.03 1.86
C THR A 55 -16.83 -4.01 1.11
N GLN A 56 -15.73 -3.67 1.77
CA GLN A 56 -14.39 -3.68 1.15
C GLN A 56 -13.97 -5.10 0.73
N GLU A 57 -14.21 -6.10 1.57
CA GLU A 57 -13.97 -7.52 1.25
C GLU A 57 -14.78 -7.98 0.03
N LYS A 58 -16.05 -7.56 -0.10
CA LYS A 58 -16.86 -7.84 -1.30
C LYS A 58 -16.26 -7.21 -2.56
N MET A 59 -15.75 -5.98 -2.47
CA MET A 59 -15.10 -5.31 -3.60
C MET A 59 -13.83 -6.05 -4.03
N ILE A 60 -13.03 -6.53 -3.07
CA ILE A 60 -11.86 -7.37 -3.35
C ILE A 60 -12.29 -8.68 -4.02
N ASN A 61 -13.30 -9.37 -3.50
CA ASN A 61 -13.79 -10.62 -4.09
C ASN A 61 -14.27 -10.44 -5.54
N ASN A 62 -14.91 -9.31 -5.86
CA ASN A 62 -15.29 -8.97 -7.23
C ASN A 62 -14.06 -8.72 -8.12
N MET A 63 -13.03 -8.04 -7.60
CA MET A 63 -11.75 -7.84 -8.30
C MET A 63 -11.04 -9.18 -8.57
N VAL A 64 -11.08 -10.13 -7.62
CA VAL A 64 -10.57 -11.49 -7.79
C VAL A 64 -11.35 -12.24 -8.87
N ALA A 65 -12.69 -12.20 -8.82
CA ALA A 65 -13.54 -12.86 -9.81
C ALA A 65 -13.35 -12.29 -11.23
N GLY A 66 -12.96 -11.03 -11.35
CA GLY A 66 -12.59 -10.38 -12.61
C GLY A 66 -11.19 -10.74 -13.14
N GLY A 67 -10.39 -11.48 -12.37
CA GLY A 67 -9.06 -11.93 -12.78
C GLY A 67 -7.96 -10.86 -12.70
N HIS A 68 -8.19 -9.76 -11.97
CA HIS A 68 -7.27 -8.63 -11.84
C HIS A 68 -6.16 -8.83 -10.79
N LEU A 69 -6.19 -9.95 -10.07
CA LEU A 69 -5.17 -10.31 -9.08
C LEU A 69 -4.41 -11.56 -9.53
N PRO A 70 -3.15 -11.75 -9.08
CA PRO A 70 -2.39 -12.97 -9.38
C PRO A 70 -3.13 -14.19 -8.82
N GLN A 71 -3.42 -15.17 -9.68
CA GLN A 71 -4.31 -16.30 -9.34
C GLN A 71 -3.58 -17.57 -8.87
N VAL A 72 -2.25 -17.64 -8.91
CA VAL A 72 -1.51 -18.86 -8.54
C VAL A 72 -0.38 -18.55 -7.55
N GLY A 73 -0.45 -19.16 -6.36
CA GLY A 73 0.60 -19.14 -5.34
C GLY A 73 0.72 -17.83 -4.54
N VAL A 74 -0.01 -16.78 -4.91
CA VAL A 74 -0.04 -15.51 -4.18
C VAL A 74 -1.31 -15.45 -3.32
N PRO A 75 -1.21 -15.12 -2.02
CA PRO A 75 -2.38 -14.97 -1.17
C PRO A 75 -3.23 -13.78 -1.63
N LEU A 76 -4.55 -13.86 -1.44
CA LEU A 76 -5.44 -12.75 -1.76
C LEU A 76 -5.17 -11.55 -0.82
N PRO A 77 -5.28 -10.31 -1.32
CA PRO A 77 -5.22 -9.15 -0.45
C PRO A 77 -6.39 -9.11 0.50
N THR A 78 -6.17 -8.51 1.66
CA THR A 78 -7.23 -8.11 2.59
C THR A 78 -7.20 -6.60 2.77
N PRO A 79 -8.34 -5.95 3.06
CA PRO A 79 -8.34 -4.53 3.38
C PRO A 79 -7.60 -4.30 4.69
N VAL A 80 -6.87 -3.19 4.78
CA VAL A 80 -6.26 -2.77 6.06
C VAL A 80 -7.32 -2.14 6.94
N ASN A 81 -7.25 -2.39 8.24
CA ASN A 81 -8.04 -1.64 9.21
C ASN A 81 -7.35 -0.30 9.53
N PRO A 82 -7.92 0.85 9.15
CA PRO A 82 -7.26 2.15 9.33
C PRO A 82 -7.09 2.56 10.81
N THR A 83 -7.87 1.96 11.71
CA THR A 83 -7.80 2.23 13.16
C THR A 83 -6.93 1.21 13.90
N ASP A 84 -6.37 0.23 13.22
CA ASP A 84 -5.48 -0.76 13.82
C ASP A 84 -4.15 -0.07 14.24
N PRO A 85 -3.76 -0.16 15.53
CA PRO A 85 -2.51 0.43 16.01
C PRO A 85 -1.26 -0.03 15.25
N HIS A 86 -1.23 -1.28 14.80
CA HIS A 86 -0.13 -1.84 14.02
C HIS A 86 -0.06 -1.20 12.64
N VAL A 87 -1.19 -1.10 11.93
CA VAL A 87 -1.28 -0.42 10.62
C VAL A 87 -0.88 1.05 10.74
N ILE A 88 -1.32 1.74 11.82
CA ILE A 88 -0.91 3.11 12.11
C ILE A 88 0.62 3.20 12.33
N SER A 89 1.23 2.22 13.00
CA SER A 89 2.67 2.17 13.19
C SER A 89 3.43 1.99 11.87
N VAL A 90 2.92 1.14 10.97
CA VAL A 90 3.48 0.95 9.62
C VAL A 90 3.39 2.25 8.80
N ALA A 91 2.24 2.93 8.87
CA ALA A 91 2.05 4.22 8.20
C ALA A 91 2.99 5.31 8.71
N LYS A 92 3.14 5.44 10.03
CA LYS A 92 4.08 6.38 10.65
C LYS A 92 5.53 6.11 10.25
N PHE A 93 5.92 4.84 10.18
CA PHE A 93 7.23 4.43 9.68
C PHE A 93 7.46 4.93 8.23
N ALA A 94 6.47 4.76 7.35
CA ALA A 94 6.59 5.22 5.96
C ALA A 94 6.83 6.73 5.86
N VAL A 95 6.02 7.53 6.56
CA VAL A 95 6.17 9.00 6.59
C VAL A 95 7.52 9.42 7.16
N ALA A 96 7.95 8.79 8.27
CA ALA A 96 9.24 9.09 8.89
C ALA A 96 10.42 8.77 7.95
N LYS A 97 10.37 7.61 7.27
CA LYS A 97 11.43 7.19 6.34
C LYS A 97 11.48 8.08 5.08
N TYR A 98 10.32 8.54 4.59
CA TYR A 98 10.26 9.52 3.52
C TYR A 98 10.86 10.86 3.94
N ASN A 99 10.49 11.37 5.12
CA ASN A 99 11.05 12.61 5.68
C ASN A 99 12.58 12.54 5.82
N ASP A 100 13.10 11.43 6.33
CA ASP A 100 14.54 11.19 6.47
C ASP A 100 15.26 11.22 5.11
N LYS A 101 14.71 10.53 4.09
CA LYS A 101 15.30 10.44 2.75
C LYS A 101 15.25 11.76 1.97
N HIS A 102 14.20 12.56 2.15
CA HIS A 102 13.94 13.76 1.34
C HIS A 102 14.12 15.08 2.10
N GLY A 103 14.48 15.04 3.38
CA GLY A 103 14.63 16.23 4.22
C GLY A 103 13.32 17.00 4.44
N THR A 104 12.17 16.34 4.33
CA THR A 104 10.85 16.94 4.50
C THR A 104 10.37 16.87 5.96
N LYS A 105 9.27 17.54 6.27
CA LYS A 105 8.66 17.61 7.61
C LYS A 105 7.18 17.25 7.59
N LEU A 106 6.82 16.20 6.84
CA LEU A 106 5.44 15.74 6.76
C LEU A 106 5.00 15.18 8.12
N VAL A 107 3.81 15.58 8.55
CA VAL A 107 3.17 15.08 9.76
C VAL A 107 2.13 14.04 9.35
N PHE A 108 2.26 12.82 9.86
CA PHE A 108 1.24 11.79 9.69
C PHE A 108 -0.05 12.21 10.41
N ASN A 109 -1.18 12.17 9.72
CA ASN A 109 -2.50 12.48 10.29
C ASN A 109 -3.28 11.18 10.55
N ARG A 110 -3.59 10.41 9.50
CA ARG A 110 -4.32 9.14 9.60
C ARG A 110 -4.09 8.22 8.41
N VAL A 111 -4.46 6.95 8.56
CA VAL A 111 -4.64 6.01 7.45
C VAL A 111 -6.06 6.22 6.89
N ASN A 112 -6.18 6.41 5.58
CA ASN A 112 -7.48 6.50 4.91
C ASN A 112 -7.99 5.13 4.44
N GLY A 113 -7.08 4.20 4.14
CA GLY A 113 -7.39 2.86 3.66
C GLY A 113 -6.16 2.19 3.04
N GLY A 114 -6.37 1.06 2.40
CA GLY A 114 -5.28 0.29 1.80
C GLY A 114 -5.55 -1.20 1.72
N LEU A 115 -4.56 -1.94 1.22
CA LEU A 115 -4.56 -3.39 1.14
C LEU A 115 -3.31 -3.95 1.82
N GLN A 116 -3.43 -5.18 2.33
CA GLN A 116 -2.31 -5.96 2.82
C GLN A 116 -2.31 -7.37 2.22
N TRP A 117 -1.11 -7.86 1.92
CA TRP A 117 -0.85 -9.23 1.51
C TRP A 117 0.02 -9.90 2.57
N LYS A 118 -0.51 -10.94 3.21
CA LYS A 118 0.23 -11.77 4.16
C LYS A 118 0.89 -12.91 3.41
N ILE A 119 2.20 -12.85 3.24
CA ILE A 119 3.02 -13.85 2.55
C ILE A 119 3.93 -14.56 3.55
N VAL A 120 4.63 -15.61 3.11
CA VAL A 120 5.44 -16.45 4.02
C VAL A 120 6.52 -15.65 4.75
N ILE A 121 7.12 -14.67 4.07
CA ILE A 121 8.25 -13.89 4.61
C ILE A 121 7.82 -12.61 5.34
N GLY A 122 6.53 -12.28 5.39
CA GLY A 122 6.05 -11.05 6.00
C GLY A 122 4.71 -10.55 5.47
N THR A 123 4.46 -9.26 5.65
CA THR A 123 3.26 -8.58 5.16
C THR A 123 3.66 -7.39 4.28
N LEU A 124 3.13 -7.35 3.05
CA LEU A 124 3.23 -6.19 2.17
C LEU A 124 1.99 -5.32 2.35
N TYR A 125 2.19 -4.06 2.68
CA TYR A 125 1.15 -3.05 2.87
C TYR A 125 1.19 -2.03 1.76
N ILE A 126 0.01 -1.69 1.27
CA ILE A 126 -0.23 -0.55 0.37
C ILE A 126 -1.20 0.36 1.09
N LEU A 127 -0.74 1.55 1.43
CA LEU A 127 -1.46 2.45 2.31
C LEU A 127 -1.76 3.75 1.58
N VAL A 128 -3.00 4.22 1.76
CA VAL A 128 -3.42 5.58 1.44
C VAL A 128 -3.44 6.36 2.74
N LEU A 129 -2.62 7.40 2.82
CA LEU A 129 -2.36 8.15 4.03
C LEU A 129 -2.87 9.58 3.87
N ALA A 130 -3.34 10.18 4.96
CA ALA A 130 -3.45 11.62 5.06
C ALA A 130 -2.21 12.15 5.80
N THR A 131 -1.47 13.04 5.18
CA THR A 131 -0.35 13.75 5.79
C THR A 131 -0.57 15.25 5.73
N GLN A 132 0.18 16.00 6.53
CA GLN A 132 0.06 17.44 6.61
C GLN A 132 1.45 18.09 6.62
N ASP A 133 1.57 19.24 5.96
CA ASP A 133 2.72 20.12 6.05
C ASP A 133 2.26 21.58 6.31
N SER A 134 3.16 22.56 6.13
CA SER A 134 2.84 23.98 6.30
C SER A 134 1.90 24.56 5.23
N LYS A 135 1.68 23.86 4.12
CA LYS A 135 0.86 24.26 2.97
C LYS A 135 -0.53 23.62 2.99
N GLY A 136 -0.70 22.45 3.59
CA GLY A 136 -2.02 21.83 3.67
C GLY A 136 -2.00 20.34 4.05
N THR A 137 -3.16 19.70 3.86
CA THR A 137 -3.32 18.24 3.99
C THR A 137 -3.26 17.58 2.62
N TYR A 138 -2.50 16.51 2.52
CA TYR A 138 -2.24 15.77 1.28
C TYR A 138 -2.70 14.31 1.43
N THR A 139 -2.95 13.67 0.28
CA THR A 139 -3.22 12.24 0.19
C THR A 139 -2.00 11.56 -0.37
N ASP A 140 -1.29 10.84 0.48
CA ASP A 140 -0.03 10.19 0.16
C ASP A 140 -0.25 8.70 -0.02
N TYR A 141 0.64 8.06 -0.77
CA TYR A 141 0.61 6.64 -1.05
C TYR A 141 1.94 6.00 -0.63
N ALA A 142 1.88 4.87 0.07
CA ALA A 142 3.07 4.17 0.52
C ALA A 142 2.98 2.67 0.23
N VAL A 143 4.10 2.08 -0.21
CA VAL A 143 4.31 0.63 -0.28
C VAL A 143 5.36 0.26 0.75
N VAL A 144 4.95 -0.50 1.76
CA VAL A 144 5.77 -0.88 2.90
C VAL A 144 5.77 -2.39 3.05
N PHE A 145 6.93 -2.98 3.25
CA PHE A 145 7.04 -4.39 3.59
C PHE A 145 7.49 -4.55 5.03
N GLU A 146 6.84 -5.44 5.76
CA GLU A 146 7.22 -5.83 7.11
C GLU A 146 7.55 -7.31 7.15
N THR A 147 8.75 -7.69 7.60
CA THR A 147 9.11 -9.10 7.76
C THR A 147 8.35 -9.73 8.92
N PHE A 148 8.28 -11.06 8.95
CA PHE A 148 7.75 -11.78 10.13
C PHE A 148 8.53 -11.50 11.43
N LEU A 149 9.75 -10.96 11.33
CA LEU A 149 10.57 -10.50 12.46
C LEU A 149 10.29 -9.05 12.87
N GLY A 150 9.34 -8.37 12.20
CA GLY A 150 8.93 -7.00 12.50
C GLY A 150 9.80 -5.90 11.87
N GLN A 151 10.79 -6.25 11.05
CA GLN A 151 11.62 -5.28 10.32
C GLN A 151 10.80 -4.67 9.19
N LYS A 152 10.83 -3.33 9.07
CA LYS A 152 10.03 -2.59 8.09
C LYS A 152 10.93 -1.97 7.02
N TYR A 153 10.46 -2.01 5.78
CA TYR A 153 11.14 -1.48 4.61
C TYR A 153 10.17 -0.62 3.82
N LEU A 154 10.58 0.61 3.51
CA LEU A 154 9.81 1.49 2.63
C LEU A 154 10.28 1.26 1.19
N PHE A 155 9.45 0.59 0.39
CA PHE A 155 9.80 0.34 -1.00
C PHE A 155 9.42 1.48 -1.92
N TRP A 156 8.36 2.22 -1.61
CA TRP A 156 7.97 3.37 -2.40
C TRP A 156 7.06 4.31 -1.62
N TYR A 157 7.16 5.59 -1.92
CA TYR A 157 6.34 6.63 -1.33
C TYR A 157 6.04 7.72 -2.36
N LYS A 158 4.79 8.18 -2.39
CA LYS A 158 4.38 9.36 -3.14
C LYS A 158 3.64 10.32 -2.23
N HIS A 159 4.16 11.54 -2.18
CA HIS A 159 3.50 12.71 -1.63
C HIS A 159 2.79 13.48 -2.76
#